data_AF-A0A376P7C3-F1
#
_entry.id   AF-A0A376P7C3-F1
#
_cell.length_a   1.000
_cell.length_b   1.000
_cell.length_c   1.000
_cell.angle_alpha   90.00
_cell.angle_beta   90.00
_cell.angle_gamma   90.00
#
_symmetry.space_group_name_H-M   'P 1'
#
loop_
_entity.id
_entity.type
_entity.pdbx_description
1 polymer ?
#
loop_
_entity_poly.entity_id
_entity_poly.type
_entity_poly.pdbx_seq_one_letter_code
_entity_poly.pdbx_strand_id
1 'polypeptide(L)'
;MMVIRPVERSDVSALMQLASKTGGGLTSLPANEATLSARIERAIKTWQGELPKSEQGYVFVLEDSETGTVAGICAIEVAVGLNDPWYNYRVGTLVHASKELNVYNALPTLFLSNDHTGSSELCTLFLDPDWRKEGNGYLLSKSRFMFMAAFSRQV
;
A
#
# COMPACT_ATOMS: atom_id res chain seq x y z
N MET A 1 -4.64 24.32 5.76
CA MET A 1 -3.26 23.88 5.41
C MET A 1 -3.24 22.37 5.26
N MET A 2 -2.54 21.81 4.27
CA MET A 2 -2.47 20.36 4.10
C MET A 2 -1.47 19.69 5.05
N VAL A 3 -1.92 18.68 5.79
CA VAL A 3 -1.13 17.93 6.78
C VAL A 3 -1.23 16.43 6.57
N ILE A 4 -0.14 15.72 6.85
CA ILE A 4 -0.13 14.26 6.93
C ILE A 4 -0.26 13.86 8.39
N ARG A 5 -1.24 13.02 8.72
CA ARG A 5 -1.42 12.46 10.06
C ARG A 5 -1.78 10.97 10.02
N PRO A 6 -1.56 10.22 11.12
CA PRO A 6 -2.13 8.89 11.27
C PRO A 6 -3.65 8.90 11.09
N VAL A 7 -4.18 7.79 10.57
CA VAL A 7 -5.62 7.59 10.47
C VAL A 7 -6.26 7.43 11.86
N GLU A 8 -7.47 7.93 12.00
CA GLU A 8 -8.29 7.84 13.21
C GLU A 8 -9.62 7.11 12.93
N ARG A 9 -10.30 6.65 13.99
CA ARG A 9 -11.61 5.95 13.87
C ARG A 9 -12.67 6.79 13.17
N SER A 10 -12.63 8.10 13.39
CA SER A 10 -13.52 9.10 12.76
C SER A 10 -13.34 9.19 11.24
N ASP A 11 -12.20 8.77 10.69
CA ASP A 11 -11.92 8.90 9.26
C ASP A 11 -12.66 7.87 8.39
N VAL A 12 -13.29 6.84 8.97
CA VAL A 12 -13.91 5.73 8.21
C VAL A 12 -14.88 6.22 7.13
N SER A 13 -15.70 7.23 7.43
CA SER A 13 -16.65 7.80 6.47
C SER A 13 -15.94 8.49 5.31
N ALA A 14 -14.88 9.26 5.60
CA ALA A 14 -14.10 9.91 4.56
C ALA A 14 -13.32 8.89 3.70
N LEU A 15 -12.79 7.83 4.32
CA LEU A 15 -12.14 6.75 3.59
C LEU A 15 -13.12 5.99 2.68
N MET A 16 -14.37 5.78 3.12
CA MET A 16 -15.42 5.20 2.27
C MET A 16 -15.70 6.08 1.05
N GLN A 17 -15.75 7.41 1.23
CA GLN A 17 -15.92 8.36 0.12
C GLN A 17 -14.74 8.25 -0.86
N LEU A 18 -13.50 8.26 -0.38
CA LEU A 18 -12.31 8.09 -1.22
C LEU A 18 -12.32 6.74 -1.95
N ALA A 19 -12.64 5.65 -1.25
CA ALA A 19 -12.68 4.30 -1.80
C ALA A 19 -13.67 4.18 -2.96
N SER A 20 -14.84 4.82 -2.87
CA SER A 20 -15.84 4.85 -3.94
C SER A 20 -15.35 5.52 -5.24
N LYS A 21 -14.33 6.38 -5.15
CA LYS A 21 -13.73 7.10 -6.29
C LYS A 21 -12.57 6.35 -6.96
N THR A 22 -12.17 5.18 -6.45
CA THR A 22 -10.99 4.44 -6.96
C THR A 22 -11.22 3.70 -8.28
N GLY A 23 -12.47 3.48 -8.68
CA GLY A 23 -12.81 2.74 -9.90
C GLY A 23 -12.51 1.23 -9.84
N GLY A 24 -12.32 0.66 -8.64
CA GLY A 24 -12.20 -0.79 -8.41
C GLY A 24 -10.81 -1.41 -8.65
N GLY A 25 -9.88 -0.69 -9.30
CA GLY A 25 -8.52 -1.18 -9.55
C GLY A 25 -7.58 -1.17 -8.33
N LEU A 26 -7.94 -0.44 -7.27
CA LEU A 26 -7.15 -0.33 -6.06
C LEU A 26 -7.69 -1.25 -4.96
N THR A 27 -7.32 -2.52 -5.03
CA THR A 27 -7.79 -3.57 -4.09
C THR A 27 -7.41 -3.32 -2.64
N SER A 28 -6.34 -2.57 -2.38
CA SER A 28 -5.92 -2.17 -1.04
C SER A 28 -6.80 -1.08 -0.41
N LEU A 29 -7.73 -0.47 -1.16
CA LEU A 29 -8.69 0.51 -0.64
C LEU A 29 -10.12 0.13 -1.09
N PRO A 30 -10.68 -0.97 -0.53
CA PRO A 30 -12.01 -1.41 -0.92
C PRO A 30 -13.08 -0.48 -0.38
N ALA A 31 -14.15 -0.26 -1.15
CA ALA A 31 -15.35 0.45 -0.70
C ALA A 31 -16.20 -0.44 0.21
N ASN A 32 -15.64 -0.84 1.35
CA ASN A 32 -16.27 -1.70 2.33
C ASN A 32 -15.96 -1.20 3.75
N GLU A 33 -16.99 -0.78 4.48
CA GLU A 33 -16.84 -0.12 5.78
C GLU A 33 -16.23 -1.04 6.84
N ALA A 34 -16.62 -2.32 6.86
CA ALA A 34 -16.07 -3.28 7.82
C ALA A 34 -14.57 -3.51 7.59
N THR A 35 -14.14 -3.66 6.34
CA THR A 35 -12.72 -3.79 5.98
C THR A 35 -11.92 -2.54 6.32
N LEU A 36 -12.45 -1.35 6.03
CA LEU A 36 -11.78 -0.09 6.36
C LEU A 36 -11.69 0.12 7.87
N SER A 37 -12.76 -0.17 8.61
CA SER A 37 -12.78 -0.07 10.08
C SER A 37 -11.75 -1.02 10.70
N ALA A 38 -11.71 -2.28 10.26
CA ALA A 38 -10.72 -3.26 10.72
C ALA A 38 -9.29 -2.80 10.40
N ARG A 39 -9.07 -2.18 9.24
CA ARG A 39 -7.76 -1.62 8.87
C ARG A 39 -7.36 -0.44 9.74
N ILE A 40 -8.29 0.46 10.08
CA ILE A 40 -8.04 1.57 11.01
C ILE A 40 -7.64 1.02 12.38
N GLU A 41 -8.40 0.06 12.91
CA GLU A 41 -8.06 -0.57 14.19
C GLU A 41 -6.68 -1.23 14.17
N ARG A 42 -6.34 -1.94 13.09
CA ARG A 42 -5.01 -2.53 12.90
C ARG A 42 -3.91 -1.47 12.88
N ALA A 43 -4.13 -0.35 12.21
CA ALA A 43 -3.19 0.76 12.20
C ALA A 43 -2.98 1.36 13.60
N ILE A 44 -4.07 1.58 14.35
CA ILE A 44 -4.02 2.08 15.73
C ILE A 44 -3.22 1.12 16.63
N LYS A 45 -3.50 -0.19 16.56
CA LYS A 45 -2.76 -1.20 17.32
C LYS A 45 -1.29 -1.31 16.91
N THR A 46 -0.97 -1.04 15.64
CA THR A 46 0.42 -0.94 15.16
C THR A 46 1.15 0.20 15.87
N TRP A 47 0.54 1.39 15.96
CA TRP A 47 1.11 2.53 16.71
C TRP A 47 1.29 2.25 18.20
N GLN A 48 0.41 1.43 18.78
CA GLN A 48 0.48 1.01 20.19
C GLN A 48 1.51 -0.10 20.44
N GLY A 49 2.06 -0.72 19.39
CA GLY A 49 3.02 -1.82 19.51
C GLY A 49 2.38 -3.15 19.96
N GLU A 50 1.08 -3.32 19.74
CA GLU A 50 0.31 -4.49 20.21
C GLU A 50 0.30 -5.66 19.23
N LEU A 51 0.79 -5.46 18.01
CA LEU A 51 0.72 -6.44 16.93
C LEU A 51 2.07 -7.09 16.63
N PRO A 52 2.11 -8.37 16.23
CA PRO A 52 3.30 -8.98 15.66
C PRO A 52 3.66 -8.32 14.33
N LYS A 53 4.93 -8.40 13.92
CA LYS A 53 5.45 -7.78 12.69
C LYS A 53 4.60 -8.10 11.44
N SER A 54 4.05 -9.31 11.35
CA SER A 54 3.24 -9.78 10.23
C SER A 54 1.88 -9.09 10.09
N GLU A 55 1.39 -8.43 11.14
CA GLU A 55 0.11 -7.73 11.17
C GLU A 55 0.27 -6.20 11.22
N GLN A 56 1.49 -5.71 11.40
CA GLN A 56 1.76 -4.29 11.52
C GLN A 56 1.61 -3.55 10.19
N GLY A 57 0.88 -2.44 10.21
CA GLY A 57 0.71 -1.56 9.07
C GLY A 57 0.41 -0.12 9.50
N TYR A 58 1.01 0.84 8.81
CA TYR A 58 0.80 2.26 9.04
C TYR A 58 -0.13 2.83 7.97
N VAL A 59 -1.15 3.58 8.40
CA VAL A 59 -2.09 4.25 7.50
C VAL A 59 -2.12 5.73 7.87
N PHE A 60 -1.99 6.57 6.85
CA PHE A 60 -1.96 8.01 6.96
C PHE A 60 -3.04 8.61 6.07
N VAL A 61 -3.55 9.77 6.48
CA VAL A 61 -4.41 10.61 5.66
C VAL A 61 -3.75 11.94 5.36
N LEU A 62 -4.06 12.50 4.20
CA LEU A 62 -3.82 13.90 3.89
C LEU A 62 -5.09 14.68 4.23
N GLU A 63 -4.99 15.57 5.21
CA GLU A 63 -6.10 16.36 5.71
C GLU A 63 -5.85 17.85 5.46
N ASP A 64 -6.90 18.58 5.10
CA ASP A 64 -6.90 20.04 5.22
C ASP A 64 -7.24 20.43 6.67
N SER A 65 -6.25 20.93 7.39
CA SER A 65 -6.33 21.27 8.80
C SER A 65 -7.36 22.36 9.15
N GLU A 66 -7.80 23.14 8.16
CA GLU A 66 -8.78 24.22 8.36
C GLU A 66 -10.21 23.69 8.32
N THR A 67 -10.47 22.70 7.47
CA THR A 67 -11.81 22.16 7.23
C THR A 67 -12.02 20.78 7.85
N GLY A 68 -10.94 20.08 8.22
CA GLY A 68 -10.97 18.66 8.60
C GLY A 68 -11.20 17.71 7.42
N THR A 69 -11.13 18.22 6.18
CA THR A 69 -11.42 17.42 4.99
C THR A 69 -10.26 16.46 4.72
N VAL A 70 -10.52 15.16 4.74
CA VAL A 70 -9.58 14.14 4.30
C VAL A 70 -9.58 14.06 2.77
N ALA A 71 -8.48 14.52 2.18
CA ALA A 71 -8.27 14.64 0.74
C ALA A 71 -7.62 13.38 0.12
N GLY A 72 -6.91 12.59 0.92
CA GLY A 72 -6.21 11.41 0.43
C GLY A 72 -5.79 10.46 1.53
N ILE A 73 -5.36 9.26 1.12
CA ILE A 73 -4.90 8.19 1.99
C ILE A 73 -3.63 7.58 1.41
N CYS A 74 -2.69 7.26 2.29
CA CYS A 74 -1.56 6.42 1.96
C CYS A 74 -1.20 5.43 3.07
N ALA A 75 -0.52 4.34 2.73
CA ALA A 75 -0.19 3.33 3.74
C ALA A 75 1.15 2.61 3.47
N ILE A 76 1.59 1.88 4.50
CA ILE A 76 2.79 1.05 4.52
C ILE A 76 2.42 -0.26 5.23
N GLU A 77 2.71 -1.41 4.62
CA GLU A 77 2.76 -2.68 5.34
C GLU A 77 4.19 -2.93 5.83
N VAL A 78 4.37 -3.35 7.09
CA VAL A 78 5.70 -3.53 7.68
C VAL A 78 6.40 -4.78 7.13
N ALA A 79 5.66 -5.87 6.92
CA ALA A 79 6.20 -7.08 6.33
C ALA A 79 5.11 -7.88 5.61
N VAL A 80 5.12 -7.85 4.28
CA VAL A 80 4.20 -8.66 3.48
C VAL A 80 4.59 -10.13 3.48
N GLY A 81 3.66 -11.03 3.20
CA GLY A 81 3.98 -12.46 3.00
C GLY A 81 4.12 -13.29 4.28
N LEU A 82 4.05 -12.70 5.47
CA LEU A 82 4.30 -13.41 6.74
C LEU A 82 3.08 -14.15 7.29
N ASN A 83 1.87 -13.65 7.06
CA ASN A 83 0.62 -14.34 7.43
C ASN A 83 0.05 -15.11 6.23
N ASP A 84 -0.11 -14.40 5.10
CA ASP A 84 -0.57 -14.95 3.84
C ASP A 84 0.49 -14.69 2.75
N PRO A 85 0.69 -15.60 1.78
CA PRO A 85 1.65 -15.39 0.70
C PRO A 85 1.37 -14.12 -0.09
N TRP A 86 2.40 -13.28 -0.26
CA TRP A 86 2.34 -12.13 -1.15
C TRP A 86 2.82 -12.57 -2.53
N TYR A 87 1.86 -12.85 -3.43
CA TYR A 87 2.17 -13.38 -4.75
C TYR A 87 2.60 -12.30 -5.73
N ASN A 88 3.62 -12.62 -6.53
CA ASN A 88 4.07 -11.79 -7.64
C ASN A 88 4.51 -12.65 -8.82
N TYR A 89 4.61 -12.04 -10.00
CA TYR A 89 5.24 -12.67 -11.14
C TYR A 89 6.69 -12.21 -11.25
N ARG A 90 7.63 -13.15 -11.24
CA ARG A 90 9.02 -12.91 -11.59
C ARG A 90 9.20 -13.15 -13.09
N VAL A 91 9.77 -12.16 -13.78
CA VAL A 91 10.16 -12.33 -15.19
C VAL A 91 11.47 -13.10 -15.23
N GLY A 92 11.41 -14.35 -15.66
CA GLY A 92 12.57 -15.19 -15.94
C GLY A 92 12.74 -15.45 -17.42
N THR A 93 13.72 -16.29 -17.77
CA THR A 93 13.94 -16.76 -19.14
C THR A 93 13.78 -18.26 -19.18
N LEU A 94 12.84 -18.75 -20.00
CA LEU A 94 12.69 -20.17 -20.30
C LEU A 94 13.38 -20.47 -21.63
N VAL A 95 14.27 -21.46 -21.63
CA VAL A 95 15.01 -21.88 -22.83
C VAL A 95 14.42 -23.18 -23.36
N HIS A 96 13.91 -23.14 -24.58
CA HIS A 96 13.55 -24.33 -25.36
C HIS A 96 14.65 -24.62 -26.36
N ALA A 97 15.37 -25.73 -26.17
CA ALA A 97 16.44 -26.15 -27.06
C ALA A 97 16.14 -27.56 -27.61
N SER A 98 16.24 -27.71 -28.93
CA SER A 98 16.19 -29.01 -29.61
C SER A 98 17.37 -29.11 -30.55
N LYS A 99 18.28 -30.05 -30.27
CA LYS A 99 19.46 -30.30 -31.09
C LYS A 99 19.11 -30.89 -32.44
N GLU A 100 18.15 -31.82 -32.49
CA GLU A 100 17.69 -32.47 -33.71
C GLU A 100 17.05 -31.50 -34.70
N LEU A 101 16.32 -30.50 -34.17
CA LEU A 101 15.67 -29.47 -34.98
C LEU A 101 16.53 -28.21 -35.19
N ASN A 102 17.74 -28.17 -34.61
CA ASN A 102 18.59 -26.97 -34.58
C ASN A 102 17.85 -25.71 -34.07
N VAL A 103 17.04 -25.87 -33.01
CA VAL A 103 16.26 -24.79 -32.40
C VAL A 103 16.85 -24.41 -31.05
N TYR A 104 16.98 -23.11 -30.81
CA TYR A 104 17.28 -22.53 -29.50
C TYR A 104 16.48 -21.24 -29.32
N ASN A 105 15.45 -21.28 -28.48
CA ASN A 105 14.58 -20.15 -28.20
C ASN A 105 14.64 -19.81 -26.72
N ALA A 106 15.07 -18.58 -26.41
CA ALA A 106 15.05 -18.01 -25.06
C ALA A 106 13.88 -17.02 -24.97
N LEU A 107 12.89 -17.33 -24.14
CA LEU A 107 11.64 -16.58 -24.06
C LEU A 107 11.48 -15.96 -22.66
N PRO A 108 11.14 -14.65 -22.56
CA PRO A 108 10.67 -14.07 -21.31
C PRO A 108 9.43 -14.83 -20.83
N THR A 109 9.44 -15.28 -19.58
CA THR A 109 8.37 -16.09 -18.99
C THR A 109 8.04 -15.57 -17.59
N LEU A 110 6.74 -15.45 -17.30
CA LEU A 110 6.25 -15.09 -15.97
C LEU A 110 6.18 -16.35 -15.11
N PHE A 111 6.90 -16.35 -13.99
CA PHE A 111 6.83 -17.39 -12.97
C PHE A 111 6.11 -16.85 -11.75
N LEU A 112 5.05 -17.55 -11.31
CA LEU A 112 4.41 -17.23 -10.03
C LEU A 112 5.42 -17.45 -8.90
N SER A 113 5.56 -16.46 -8.02
CA SER A 113 6.49 -16.44 -6.91
C SER A 113 5.91 -15.69 -5.71
N ASN A 114 6.65 -15.67 -4.61
CA ASN A 114 6.40 -14.91 -3.38
C ASN A 114 7.71 -14.38 -2.77
N ASP A 115 8.69 -14.04 -3.63
CA ASP A 115 10.07 -13.69 -3.28
C ASP A 115 10.18 -12.45 -2.37
N HIS A 116 9.14 -11.62 -2.28
CA HIS A 116 9.13 -10.41 -1.48
C HIS A 116 8.71 -10.62 -0.02
N THR A 117 8.45 -11.86 0.40
CA THR A 117 8.08 -12.19 1.78
C THR A 117 9.04 -11.56 2.80
N GLY A 118 8.49 -10.84 3.78
CA GLY A 118 9.23 -10.12 4.81
C GLY A 118 9.63 -8.69 4.45
N SER A 119 9.45 -8.25 3.20
CA SER A 119 9.71 -6.86 2.77
C SER A 119 8.61 -5.92 3.26
N SER A 120 8.97 -4.68 3.53
CA SER A 120 7.98 -3.61 3.71
C SER A 120 7.42 -3.20 2.35
N GLU A 121 6.13 -2.85 2.30
CA GLU A 121 5.43 -2.47 1.07
C GLU A 121 4.84 -1.07 1.19
N LEU A 122 5.09 -0.22 0.19
CA LEU A 122 4.30 0.99 -0.01
C LEU A 122 2.98 0.62 -0.67
N CYS A 123 1.98 0.28 0.15
CA CYS A 123 0.65 -0.02 -0.32
C CYS A 123 -0.17 1.28 -0.48
N THR A 124 -1.49 1.14 -0.73
CA THR A 124 -2.51 2.19 -0.87
C THR A 124 -1.97 3.61 -1.12
N LEU A 125 -2.21 4.17 -2.30
CA LEU A 125 -1.97 5.59 -2.55
C LEU A 125 -3.15 6.13 -3.34
N PHE A 126 -3.97 6.94 -2.70
CA PHE A 126 -5.10 7.57 -3.36
C PHE A 126 -5.22 9.04 -2.93
N LEU A 127 -5.28 9.91 -3.92
CA LEU A 127 -5.56 11.33 -3.75
C LEU A 127 -6.78 11.67 -4.60
N ASP A 128 -7.76 12.27 -3.94
CA ASP A 128 -8.97 12.77 -4.58
C ASP A 128 -8.60 13.71 -5.75
N PRO A 129 -9.22 13.54 -6.94
CA PRO A 129 -8.93 14.38 -8.10
C PRO A 129 -8.95 15.88 -7.83
N ASP A 130 -9.87 16.37 -6.99
CA ASP A 130 -10.04 17.81 -6.70
C ASP A 130 -8.87 18.39 -5.89
N TRP A 131 -8.06 17.52 -5.30
CA TRP A 131 -6.91 17.84 -4.46
C TRP A 131 -5.57 17.55 -5.14
N ARG A 132 -5.56 17.13 -6.42
CA ARG A 132 -4.36 16.91 -7.24
C ARG A 132 -3.74 18.23 -7.73
N LYS A 133 -3.40 19.08 -6.78
CA LYS A 133 -2.82 20.42 -6.97
C LYS A 133 -1.76 20.66 -5.92
N GLU A 134 -0.97 21.72 -6.11
CA GLU A 134 -0.11 22.31 -5.07
C GLU A 134 0.88 21.31 -4.39
N GLY A 135 1.29 20.27 -5.12
CA GLY A 135 2.24 19.28 -4.61
C GLY A 135 1.66 18.24 -3.64
N ASN A 136 0.35 18.22 -3.42
CA ASN A 136 -0.32 17.29 -2.49
C ASN A 136 -0.02 15.81 -2.78
N GLY A 137 0.05 15.43 -4.07
CA GLY A 137 0.41 14.07 -4.46
C GLY A 137 1.85 13.71 -4.08
N TYR A 138 2.77 14.67 -4.16
CA TYR A 138 4.16 14.48 -3.75
C TYR A 138 4.24 14.34 -2.23
N LEU A 139 3.59 15.24 -1.49
CA LEU A 139 3.53 15.19 -0.03
C LEU A 139 2.96 13.85 0.46
N LEU A 140 1.79 13.45 -0.05
CA LEU A 140 1.12 12.19 0.31
C LEU A 140 1.98 10.96 -0.02
N SER A 141 2.65 10.96 -1.17
CA SER A 141 3.47 9.81 -1.56
C SER A 141 4.78 9.74 -0.78
N LYS A 142 5.48 10.87 -0.63
CA LYS A 142 6.83 10.95 -0.05
C LYS A 142 6.85 10.96 1.47
N SER A 143 5.75 11.33 2.13
CA SER A 143 5.63 11.21 3.58
C SER A 143 5.91 9.79 4.07
N ARG A 144 5.50 8.77 3.33
CA ARG A 144 5.80 7.36 3.63
C ARG A 144 7.30 7.07 3.68
N PHE A 145 8.05 7.57 2.70
CA PHE A 145 9.51 7.42 2.68
C PHE A 145 10.18 8.22 3.80
N MET A 146 9.70 9.43 4.09
CA MET A 146 10.21 10.23 5.22
C MET A 146 9.97 9.52 6.55
N PHE A 147 8.80 8.91 6.73
CA PHE A 147 8.47 8.08 7.89
C PHE A 147 9.42 6.88 7.99
N MET A 148 9.59 6.10 6.91
CA MET A 148 10.53 4.98 6.88
C MET A 148 11.97 5.39 7.21
N ALA A 149 12.41 6.55 6.73
CA ALA A 149 13.74 7.07 7.03
C ALA A 149 13.90 7.43 8.52
N ALA A 150 12.90 8.08 9.11
CA ALA A 150 12.90 8.46 10.53
C ALA A 150 12.77 7.24 11.47
N PHE A 151 12.13 6.17 11.00
CA PHE A 151 11.76 5.01 11.80
C PHE A 151 12.26 3.67 11.21
N SER A 152 13.50 3.66 10.71
CA SER A 152 14.10 2.52 9.97
C SER A 152 14.21 1.18 10.71
N ARG A 153 13.94 1.14 12.02
CA ARG A 153 13.88 -0.11 12.80
C ARG A 153 12.45 -0.67 12.94
N GLN A 154 11.45 0.14 12.62
CA GLN A 154 10.02 -0.17 12.77
C GLN A 154 9.37 -0.58 11.45
N VAL A 155 9.97 -0.18 10.31
CA VAL A 155 9.54 -0.53 8.95
C VAL A 155 10.61 -1.34 8.25
#